data_AF-A0A7K2P911-F1
#
_entry.id   AF-A0A7K2P911-F1
#
_cell.length_a   1.000
_cell.length_b   1.000
_cell.length_c   1.000
_cell.angle_alpha   90.00
_cell.angle_beta   90.00
_cell.angle_gamma   90.00
#
_symmetry.space_group_name_H-M   'P 1'
#
loop_
_entity.id
_entity.type
_entity.pdbx_description
1 polymer ?
#
loop_
_entity_poly.entity_id
_entity_poly.type
_entity_poly.pdbx_seq_one_letter_code
_entity_poly.pdbx_strand_id
1 'polypeptide(L)'
;MTESRVPRRRRFVVCEPRHFAVQYAINPWMSTGRPVDVIRALDQWQALVGTYRAHGHTVDTVAPVPGLPDMVFAANCAVVVEGRVFGSLFH
;
A
#
# COMPACT_ATOMS: atom_id res chain seq x y z
N MET A 1 -10.17 15.47 -30.81
CA MET A 1 -10.96 14.36 -30.25
C MET A 1 -10.53 14.22 -28.80
N THR A 2 -11.40 14.56 -27.86
CA THR A 2 -11.14 14.34 -26.43
C THR A 2 -11.25 12.84 -26.16
N GLU A 3 -10.13 12.20 -25.81
CA GLU A 3 -10.15 10.80 -25.38
C GLU A 3 -11.03 10.68 -24.13
N SER A 4 -12.13 9.93 -24.26
CA SER A 4 -12.95 9.58 -23.11
C SER A 4 -12.26 8.48 -22.32
N ARG A 5 -12.00 8.73 -21.04
CA ARG A 5 -11.35 7.76 -20.17
C ARG A 5 -12.30 6.59 -19.90
N VAL A 6 -11.97 5.41 -20.42
CA VAL A 6 -12.71 4.17 -20.15
C VAL A 6 -12.23 3.55 -18.83
N PRO A 7 -13.13 3.15 -17.91
CA PRO A 7 -12.77 2.38 -16.72
C PRO A 7 -12.10 1.05 -17.12
N ARG A 8 -10.99 0.71 -16.48
CA ARG A 8 -10.28 -0.56 -16.71
C ARG A 8 -10.08 -1.26 -15.39
N ARG A 9 -10.31 -2.58 -15.34
CA ARG A 9 -9.95 -3.40 -14.19
C ARG A 9 -8.44 -3.34 -13.99
N ARG A 10 -8.01 -3.18 -12.74
CA ARG A 10 -6.60 -3.12 -12.35
C ARG A 10 -6.29 -4.24 -11.38
N ARG A 11 -5.00 -4.55 -11.26
CA ARG A 11 -4.44 -5.46 -10.27
C ARG A 11 -3.56 -4.65 -9.33
N PHE A 12 -3.84 -4.71 -8.04
CA PHE A 12 -3.09 -4.01 -7.00
C PHE A 12 -2.36 -5.00 -6.12
N VAL A 13 -1.15 -4.63 -5.71
CA VAL A 13 -0.44 -5.30 -4.63
C VAL A 13 -0.56 -4.43 -3.39
N VAL A 14 -0.93 -5.02 -2.26
CA VAL A 14 -1.04 -4.36 -0.96
C VAL A 14 -0.35 -5.20 0.12
N CYS A 15 -0.06 -4.61 1.27
CA CYS A 15 0.45 -5.31 2.44
C CYS A 15 -0.42 -4.95 3.66
N GLU A 16 -0.78 -5.94 4.47
CA GLU A 16 -1.61 -5.77 5.65
C GLU A 16 -0.86 -4.98 6.75
N PRO A 17 -1.49 -4.04 7.46
CA PRO A 17 -0.83 -3.19 8.46
C PRO A 17 -0.56 -3.88 9.81
N ARG A 18 -0.42 -5.21 9.84
CA ARG A 18 -0.22 -5.99 11.09
C ARG A 18 0.99 -5.55 11.90
N HIS A 19 2.03 -5.07 11.23
CA HIS A 19 3.26 -4.57 11.84
C HIS A 19 3.48 -3.06 11.63
N PHE A 20 2.43 -2.34 11.20
CA PHE A 20 2.54 -0.92 10.92
C PHE A 20 2.77 -0.10 12.20
N ALA A 21 3.79 0.76 12.17
CA ALA A 21 4.14 1.65 13.25
C ALA A 21 4.98 2.82 12.71
N VAL A 22 4.96 3.97 13.39
CA VAL A 22 5.86 5.09 13.10
C VAL A 22 7.03 5.04 14.09
N GLN A 23 8.04 4.23 13.77
CA GLN A 23 9.20 3.97 14.66
C GLN A 23 10.38 4.93 14.40
N TYR A 24 10.39 5.57 13.24
CA TYR A 24 11.38 6.54 12.80
C TYR A 24 10.69 7.63 11.98
N ALA A 25 11.42 8.70 11.64
CA ALA A 25 10.91 9.79 10.83
C ALA A 25 11.84 10.04 9.62
N ILE A 26 11.36 9.66 8.44
CA ILE A 26 12.06 9.87 7.15
C ILE A 26 11.31 10.85 6.23
N ASN A 27 10.14 11.33 6.66
CA ASN A 27 9.38 12.35 5.97
C ASN A 27 8.66 13.26 6.99
N PRO A 28 8.22 14.47 6.59
CA PRO A 28 7.65 15.46 7.50
C PRO A 28 6.33 15.07 8.20
N TRP A 29 5.67 14.00 7.75
CA TRP A 29 4.39 13.55 8.32
C TRP A 29 4.57 12.59 9.50
N MET A 30 5.76 11.97 9.60
CA MET A 30 6.06 10.99 10.64
C MET A 30 6.32 11.69 11.98
N SER A 31 5.58 11.25 13.01
CA SER A 31 5.76 11.69 14.40
C SER A 31 5.92 10.47 15.31
N THR A 32 7.13 10.22 15.78
CA THR A 32 7.48 9.04 16.60
C THR A 32 6.88 9.09 18.01
N GLY A 33 6.44 10.26 18.47
CA GLY A 33 5.81 10.44 19.79
C GLY A 33 4.34 10.00 19.85
N ARG A 34 3.77 9.47 18.76
CA ARG A 34 2.38 9.04 18.69
C ARG A 34 2.28 7.59 18.22
N PRO A 35 1.83 6.65 19.07
CA PRO A 35 1.67 5.27 18.66
C PRO A 35 0.57 5.16 17.59
N VAL A 36 0.73 4.18 16.69
CA VAL A 36 -0.29 3.82 15.71
C VAL A 36 -1.36 2.97 16.39
N ASP A 37 -2.62 3.32 16.16
CA ASP A 37 -3.76 2.44 16.46
C ASP A 37 -3.86 1.38 15.35
N VAL A 38 -3.33 0.19 15.62
CA VAL A 38 -3.23 -0.91 14.64
C VAL A 38 -4.60 -1.46 14.26
N ILE A 39 -5.56 -1.47 15.19
CA ILE A 39 -6.92 -1.93 14.89
C ILE A 39 -7.59 -0.96 13.92
N ARG A 40 -7.50 0.34 14.21
CA ARG A 40 -8.03 1.36 13.29
C ARG A 40 -7.32 1.34 11.94
N ALA A 41 -6.01 1.14 11.91
CA ALA A 41 -5.25 1.02 10.66
C ALA A 41 -5.70 -0.20 9.84
N LEU A 42 -5.98 -1.33 10.49
CA LEU A 42 -6.52 -2.53 9.86
C LEU A 42 -7.92 -2.28 9.29
N ASP A 43 -8.82 -1.64 10.04
CA ASP A 43 -10.17 -1.32 9.58
C ASP A 43 -10.14 -0.39 8.34
N GLN A 44 -9.29 0.63 8.37
CA GLN A 44 -9.08 1.55 7.24
C GLN A 44 -8.52 0.83 6.01
N TRP A 45 -7.57 -0.09 6.21
CA TRP A 45 -7.01 -0.91 5.14
C TRP A 45 -8.04 -1.87 4.55
N GLN A 46 -8.86 -2.51 5.38
CA GLN A 46 -9.93 -3.40 4.93
C GLN A 46 -10.97 -2.63 4.10
N ALA A 47 -11.33 -1.41 4.52
CA ALA A 47 -12.22 -0.54 3.77
C ALA A 47 -11.64 -0.18 2.38
N LEU A 48 -10.33 0.13 2.30
CA LEU A 48 -9.64 0.39 1.04
C LEU A 48 -9.66 -0.83 0.10
N VAL A 49 -9.27 -2.00 0.62
CA VAL A 49 -9.25 -3.26 -0.15
C VAL A 49 -10.65 -3.67 -0.59
N GLY A 50 -11.64 -3.53 0.30
CA GLY A 50 -13.05 -3.75 -0.02
C GLY A 50 -13.54 -2.85 -1.13
N THR A 51 -13.17 -1.57 -1.11
CA THR A 51 -13.50 -0.59 -2.15
C THR A 51 -12.90 -1.00 -3.51
N TYR A 52 -11.61 -1.36 -3.56
CA TYR A 52 -10.99 -1.85 -4.81
C TYR A 52 -11.72 -3.06 -5.39
N ARG A 53 -12.03 -4.05 -4.53
CA ARG A 53 -12.76 -5.25 -4.94
C ARG A 53 -14.18 -4.94 -5.42
N ALA A 54 -14.90 -4.05 -4.74
CA ALA A 54 -16.24 -3.61 -5.14
C ALA A 54 -16.26 -2.94 -6.52
N HIS A 55 -15.18 -2.23 -6.89
CA HIS A 55 -15.00 -1.68 -8.24
C HIS A 55 -14.47 -2.69 -9.28
N GLY A 56 -14.43 -3.99 -8.95
CA GLY A 56 -14.04 -5.06 -9.86
C GLY A 56 -12.54 -5.17 -10.09
N HIS A 57 -11.71 -4.64 -9.19
CA HIS A 57 -10.26 -4.79 -9.24
C HIS A 57 -9.79 -6.07 -8.55
N THR A 58 -8.64 -6.58 -8.99
CA THR A 58 -7.94 -7.67 -8.30
C THR A 58 -6.99 -7.07 -7.27
N VAL A 59 -6.94 -7.66 -6.08
CA VAL A 59 -6.04 -7.24 -4.99
C VAL A 59 -5.29 -8.46 -4.48
N ASP A 60 -3.97 -8.46 -4.64
CA ASP A 60 -3.06 -9.44 -4.08
C ASP A 60 -2.38 -8.88 -2.83
N THR A 61 -2.17 -9.73 -1.85
CA THR A 61 -1.58 -9.36 -0.56
C THR A 61 -0.19 -9.96 -0.41
N VAL A 62 0.77 -9.15 0.02
CA VAL A 62 2.08 -9.62 0.50
C VAL A 62 2.02 -9.77 2.01
N ALA A 63 2.64 -10.83 2.54
CA ALA A 63 2.73 -11.03 3.98
C ALA A 63 3.62 -9.94 4.61
N PRO A 64 3.15 -9.24 5.65
CA PRO A 64 3.97 -8.25 6.35
C PRO A 64 5.09 -8.94 7.13
N VAL A 65 6.23 -8.26 7.28
CA VAL A 65 7.40 -8.76 8.01
C VAL A 65 7.60 -7.94 9.28
N PRO A 66 7.78 -8.58 10.46
CA PRO A 66 8.14 -7.89 11.68
C PRO A 66 9.39 -7.02 11.52
N GLY A 67 9.37 -5.80 12.05
CA GLY A 67 10.49 -4.85 11.94
C GLY A 67 10.54 -4.05 10.62
N LEU A 68 9.62 -4.30 9.67
CA LEU A 68 9.49 -3.52 8.44
C LEU A 68 8.11 -2.81 8.39
N PRO A 69 7.89 -1.78 9.21
CA PRO A 69 6.56 -1.19 9.40
C PRO A 69 6.00 -0.53 8.13
N ASP A 70 6.87 0.00 7.28
CA ASP A 70 6.48 0.72 6.06
C ASP A 70 6.14 -0.19 4.87
N MET A 71 6.17 -1.52 5.03
CA MET A 71 5.75 -2.45 3.95
C MET A 71 4.30 -2.22 3.48
N VAL A 72 3.46 -1.58 4.31
CA VAL A 72 2.10 -1.15 3.94
C VAL A 72 2.07 -0.24 2.72
N PHE A 73 3.15 0.50 2.46
CA PHE A 73 3.29 1.38 1.30
C PHE A 73 3.82 0.61 0.08
N ALA A 74 3.07 -0.41 -0.35
CA ALA A 74 3.43 -1.27 -1.48
C ALA A 74 3.69 -0.50 -2.78
N ALA A 75 3.16 0.72 -2.93
CA ALA A 75 3.47 1.60 -4.05
C ALA A 75 4.97 1.91 -4.20
N ASN A 76 5.74 1.83 -3.11
CA ASN A 76 7.17 2.09 -3.11
C ASN A 76 8.02 0.89 -3.52
N CYS A 77 7.46 -0.32 -3.70
CA CYS A 77 8.29 -1.52 -3.90
C CYS A 77 8.96 -1.59 -5.27
N ALA A 78 8.30 -1.09 -6.32
CA ALA A 78 8.79 -1.15 -7.69
C ALA A 78 7.96 -0.28 -8.63
N VAL A 79 8.49 -0.04 -9.83
CA VAL A 79 7.72 0.37 -11.00
C VAL A 79 7.47 -0.86 -11.88
N VAL A 80 6.21 -1.05 -12.31
CA VAL A 80 5.80 -2.17 -13.18
C VAL A 80 5.21 -1.64 -14.48
N VAL A 81 5.77 -2.06 -15.62
CA VAL A 81 5.30 -1.69 -16.97
C VAL A 81 5.33 -2.94 -17.84
N GLU A 82 4.17 -3.31 -18.39
CA GLU A 82 4.02 -4.41 -19.37
C GLU A 82 4.72 -5.72 -18.96
N GLY A 83 4.56 -6.11 -17.69
CA GLY A 83 5.16 -7.35 -17.15
C GLY A 83 6.63 -7.25 -16.76
N ARG A 84 7.27 -6.08 -16.94
CA ARG A 84 8.63 -5.80 -16.48
C ARG A 84 8.58 -5.06 -15.14
N VAL A 85 9.54 -5.36 -14.28
CA VAL A 85 9.62 -4.82 -12.92
C VAL A 85 10.98 -4.14 -12.73
N PHE A 86 10.98 -2.89 -12.27
CA PHE A 86 12.16 -2.20 -11.78
C PHE A 86 12.01 -1.99 -10.28
N GLY A 87 12.71 -2.81 -9.49
CA GLY A 87 12.62 -2.81 -8.02
C GLY A 87 13.25 -1.56 -7.42
N SER A 88 12.65 -1.06 -6.35
CA SER A 88 13.18 0.08 -5.61
C SER A 88 14.34 -0.32 -4.71
N LEU A 89 15.27 0.61 -4.52
CA LEU A 89 16.39 0.48 -3.59
C LEU A 89 16.35 1.66 -2.61
N PHE A 90 16.20 1.35 -1.32
CA PHE A 90 16.23 2.32 -0.22
C PHE A 90 17.50 2.09 0.61
N HIS A 91 18.16 3.15 1.03
CA HIS A 91 19.41 3.15 1.81
C HIS A 91 19.28 4.02 3.06
#